data_AF-A0A831K182-F1
#
_entry.id   AF-A0A831K182-F1
#
_cell.length_a   1.000
_cell.length_b   1.000
_cell.length_c   1.000
_cell.angle_alpha   90.00
_cell.angle_beta   90.00
_cell.angle_gamma   90.00
#
_symmetry.space_group_name_H-M   'P 1'
#
loop_
_entity.id
_entity.type
_entity.pdbx_description
1 polymer ?
#
loop_
_entity_poly.entity_id
_entity_poly.type
_entity_poly.pdbx_seq_one_letter_code
_entity_poly.pdbx_strand_id
1 'polypeptide(L)' 'MKVVYEDPEILVVTAPNEDELRNIILNLLREKPMSVKEIHSILAGIASEDKIRRSLMRLAEEGVVTMDEEGRYKLLGFY' A
#
# COMPACT_ATOMS: atom_id res chain seq x y z
N MET A 1 34.07 3.15 17.54
CA MET A 1 33.55 4.21 16.65
C MET A 1 33.23 3.55 15.32
N LYS A 2 32.09 3.68 14.65
CA LYS A 2 30.90 4.54 14.78
C LYS A 2 29.83 3.78 13.96
N VAL A 3 28.71 3.39 14.55
CA VAL A 3 27.60 2.77 13.81
C VAL A 3 26.98 3.89 12.99
N VAL A 4 27.27 3.92 11.70
CA VAL A 4 26.61 4.81 10.77
C VAL A 4 25.35 4.08 10.36
N TYR A 5 24.23 4.39 11.01
CA TYR A 5 22.94 4.21 10.37
C TYR A 5 23.01 5.09 9.13
N GLU A 6 23.21 4.47 7.97
CA GLU A 6 22.97 5.12 6.70
C GLU A 6 21.47 5.41 6.67
N ASP A 7 21.12 6.60 7.15
CA ASP A 7 19.82 7.24 6.89
C ASP A 7 19.59 7.06 5.39
N PRO A 8 18.59 6.26 4.96
CA PRO A 8 18.34 6.12 3.54
C PRO A 8 17.94 7.49 3.01
N GLU A 9 18.88 8.02 2.23
CA GLU A 9 18.78 9.17 1.35
C GLU A 9 17.33 9.40 0.93
N ILE A 10 16.76 10.49 1.43
CA ILE A 10 15.82 11.38 0.75
C ILE A 10 15.21 10.69 -0.48
N LEU A 11 14.16 9.88 -0.27
CA LEU A 11 13.30 9.44 -1.36
C LEU A 11 12.79 10.71 -2.03
N VAL A 12 13.37 11.01 -3.19
CA VAL A 12 13.12 12.20 -3.98
C VAL A 12 11.62 12.34 -4.18
N VAL A 13 11.00 13.27 -3.45
CA VAL A 13 9.97 14.27 -3.76
C VAL A 13 9.07 14.06 -5.00
N THR A 14 8.77 12.82 -5.37
CA THR A 14 7.81 12.47 -6.42
C THR A 14 6.81 11.51 -5.82
N ALA A 15 5.53 11.89 -5.86
CA ALA A 15 4.45 10.98 -5.51
C ALA A 15 4.57 9.70 -6.37
N PRO A 16 4.33 8.50 -5.82
CA PRO A 16 4.42 7.27 -6.58
C PRO A 16 3.44 7.32 -7.74
N ASN A 17 3.86 6.74 -8.86
CA ASN A 17 2.94 6.50 -9.98
C ASN A 17 1.91 5.40 -9.60
N GLU A 18 0.92 5.15 -10.46
CA GLU A 18 -0.15 4.19 -10.14
C GLU A 18 0.38 2.76 -9.95
N ASP A 19 1.38 2.34 -10.73
CA ASP A 19 1.96 1.00 -10.65
C ASP A 19 2.81 0.80 -9.39
N GLU A 20 3.59 1.81 -9.00
CA GLU A 20 4.34 1.84 -7.75
C GLU A 20 3.40 1.80 -6.55
N LEU A 21 2.35 2.64 -6.55
CA LEU A 21 1.36 2.64 -5.47
C LEU A 21 0.68 1.28 -5.34
N ARG A 22 0.32 0.66 -6.47
CA ARG A 22 -0.25 -0.69 -6.50
C ARG A 22 0.70 -1.70 -5.86
N ASN A 23 1.97 -1.72 -6.25
CA ASN A 23 2.97 -2.64 -5.70
C ASN A 23 3.18 -2.45 -4.20
N ILE A 24 3.23 -1.20 -3.74
CA ILE A 24 3.34 -0.87 -2.31
C ILE A 24 2.12 -1.41 -1.54
N ILE A 25 0.90 -1.14 -2.03
CA ILE A 25 -0.34 -1.64 -1.41
C ILE A 25 -0.34 -3.18 -1.35
N LEU A 26 0.03 -3.86 -2.44
CA LEU A 26 0.10 -5.31 -2.46
C LEU A 26 1.10 -5.85 -1.42
N ASN A 27 2.27 -5.23 -1.30
CA ASN A 27 3.26 -5.63 -0.30
C ASN A 27 2.75 -5.43 1.14
N LEU A 28 2.05 -4.33 1.43
CA LEU A 28 1.41 -4.13 2.74
C LEU A 28 0.37 -5.22 3.04
N LEU A 29 -0.45 -5.57 2.05
CA LEU A 29 -1.49 -6.59 2.19
C LEU A 29 -0.93 -8.03 2.25
N ARG A 30 0.32 -8.25 1.82
CA ARG A 30 1.04 -9.53 2.02
C ARG A 30 1.40 -9.76 3.49
N GLU A 31 1.68 -8.70 4.23
CA GLU A 31 2.01 -8.81 5.66
C GLU A 31 0.78 -9.13 6.50
N LYS A 32 -0.32 -8.39 6.27
CA LYS A 32 -1.61 -8.61 6.96
C LYS A 32 -2.76 -7.93 6.21
N PRO A 33 -4.01 -8.35 6.45
CA PRO A 33 -5.17 -7.58 6.03
C PRO A 33 -5.17 -6.18 6.63
N MET A 34 -5.50 -5.16 5.83
CA MET A 34 -5.52 -3.76 6.27
C MET A 34 -6.70 -2.99 5.68
N SER A 35 -7.22 -2.05 6.45
CA SER A 35 -8.21 -1.08 5.98
C SER A 35 -7.55 0.06 5.19
N VAL A 36 -8.35 0.79 4.40
CA VAL A 36 -7.91 1.99 3.68
C VAL A 36 -7.25 3.00 4.62
N LYS A 37 -7.76 3.17 5.85
CA LYS A 37 -7.22 4.08 6.86
C LYS A 37 -5.85 3.64 7.35
N GLU A 38 -5.65 2.34 7.60
CA GLU A 38 -4.36 1.80 8.01
C GLU A 38 -3.31 1.97 6.91
N ILE A 39 -3.66 1.65 5.66
CA ILE A 39 -2.79 1.85 4.50
C ILE A 39 -2.44 3.33 4.32
N HIS A 40 -3.43 4.22 4.41
CA HIS A 40 -3.20 5.66 4.29
C HIS A 40 -2.32 6.22 5.42
N SER A 41 -2.45 5.70 6.64
CA SER A 41 -1.58 6.10 7.75
C SER A 41 -0.11 5.72 7.49
N ILE A 42 0.15 4.59 6.83
CA ILE A 42 1.50 4.13 6.48
C ILE A 42 2.04 4.94 5.29
N LEU A 43 1.19 5.25 4.31
CA LEU A 43 1.54 6.00 3.11
C LEU A 43 1.28 7.51 3.25
N ALA A 44 1.17 8.02 4.47
CA ALA A 44 0.90 9.42 4.74
C ALA A 44 2.04 10.28 4.17
N GLY A 45 1.69 11.26 3.33
CA GLY A 45 2.67 12.07 2.59
C GLY A 45 3.18 11.46 1.29
N ILE A 46 2.84 10.19 1.01
CA ILE A 46 3.21 9.47 -0.22
C ILE A 46 1.99 9.38 -1.14
N ALA A 47 0.83 8.96 -0.63
CA ALA A 47 -0.40 8.82 -1.42
C ALA A 47 -1.63 9.31 -0.64
N SER A 48 -2.59 9.91 -1.36
CA SER A 48 -3.87 10.30 -0.77
C SER A 48 -4.77 9.08 -0.54
N GLU A 49 -5.62 9.13 0.48
CA GLU A 49 -6.63 8.10 0.75
C GLU A 49 -7.49 7.76 -0.48
N ASP A 50 -7.83 8.78 -1.28
CA ASP A 50 -8.59 8.65 -2.51
C ASP A 50 -7.85 7.84 -3.60
N LYS A 51 -6.53 8.06 -3.76
CA LYS A 51 -5.71 7.24 -4.66
C LYS A 51 -5.61 5.79 -4.18
N ILE A 52 -5.49 5.59 -2.87
CA ILE A 52 -5.46 4.24 -2.26
C ILE A 52 -6.78 3.52 -2.51
N ARG A 53 -7.91 4.19 -2.28
CA ARG A 53 -9.24 3.63 -2.52
C ARG A 53 -9.43 3.21 -3.97
N ARG A 54 -9.07 4.06 -4.94
CA ARG A 54 -9.12 3.71 -6.37
C ARG A 54 -8.25 2.51 -6.70
N SER A 55 -7.04 2.45 -6.14
CA SER A 55 -6.12 1.33 -6.38
C SER A 55 -6.67 0.02 -5.83
N LEU A 56 -7.21 0.03 -4.61
CA LEU A 56 -7.84 -1.14 -3.99
C LEU A 56 -9.09 -1.60 -4.75
N MET A 57 -9.92 -0.67 -5.24
CA MET A 57 -11.07 -0.99 -6.09
C MET A 57 -10.66 -1.71 -7.37
N ARG A 58 -9.65 -1.19 -8.09
CA ARG A 58 -9.11 -1.85 -9.28
C ARG A 58 -8.55 -3.24 -8.97
N LEU A 59 -7.79 -3.37 -7.88
CA LEU A 59 -7.28 -4.68 -7.44
C LEU A 59 -8.41 -5.66 -7.09
N ALA A 60 -9.52 -5.18 -6.55
CA ALA A 60 -10.69 -6.01 -6.23
C ALA A 60 -11.43 -6.43 -7.51
N GLU A 61 -11.60 -5.52 -8.46
CA GLU A 61 -12.18 -5.80 -9.79
C GLU A 61 -11.34 -6.81 -10.57
N GLU A 62 -10.00 -6.74 -10.46
CA GLU A 62 -9.06 -7.71 -11.04
C GLU A 62 -9.02 -9.06 -10.29
N GLY A 63 -9.73 -9.19 -9.17
CA GLY A 63 -9.73 -10.42 -8.35
C GLY A 63 -8.44 -10.66 -7.57
N VAL A 64 -7.58 -9.64 -7.41
CA VAL A 64 -6.30 -9.72 -6.69
C VAL A 64 -6.47 -9.53 -5.18
N VAL A 65 -7.46 -8.73 -4.77
CA VAL A 65 -7.79 -8.52 -3.35
C VAL A 65 -9.28 -8.71 -3.12
N THR A 66 -9.67 -9.03 -1.90
CA THR A 66 -11.06 -8.99 -1.45
C THR A 66 -11.16 -8.20 -0.15
N MET A 67 -12.32 -7.59 0.07
CA MET A 67 -12.66 -6.96 1.34
C MET A 67 -13.40 -7.97 2.24
N ASP A 68 -13.14 -7.95 3.54
CA ASP A 68 -13.89 -8.71 4.53
C ASP A 68 -15.04 -7.88 5.15
N GLU A 69 -15.79 -8.50 6.07
CA GLU A 69 -16.93 -7.88 6.75
C GLU A 69 -16.53 -6.69 7.65
N GLU A 70 -15.25 -6.61 8.05
CA GLU A 70 -14.69 -5.50 8.83
C GLU A 70 -14.18 -4.35 7.95
N GLY A 71 -14.28 -4.48 6.62
CA GLY A 71 -13.79 -3.48 5.67
C GLY A 71 -12.28 -3.50 5.47
N ARG A 72 -11.60 -4.60 5.84
CA ARG A 72 -10.17 -4.81 5.59
C ARG A 72 -9.98 -5.55 4.28
N TYR A 73 -8.97 -5.13 3.54
CA TYR A 73 -8.56 -5.76 2.30
C TYR A 73 -7.56 -6.86 2.60
N LYS A 74 -7.69 -7.99 1.92
CA LYS A 74 -6.75 -9.12 1.95
C LYS A 74 -6.44 -9.59 0.54
N LEU A 75 -5.26 -10.15 0.32
CA LEU A 75 -4.91 -10.73 -0.97
C LEU A 75 -5.71 -12.01 -1.23
N LEU A 76 -6.29 -12.09 -2.43
CA LEU A 76 -6.71 -13.34 -3.04
C LEU A 76 -5.46 -13.89 -3.74
N GLY A 77 -4.82 -14.89 -3.14
CA GLY A 77 -3.59 -15.46 -3.68
C GLY A 77 -3.77 -15.96 -5.11
N PHE A 78 -2.85 -15.59 -6.00
CA PHE A 78 -2.61 -16.33 -7.24
C PHE A 78 -2.18 -17.75 -6.83
N TYR A 79 -3.01 -18.74 -7.10
CA TYR A 79 -2.63 -20.16 -7.12
C TYR A 79 -2.11 -20.53 -8.52
#